data_AF-A0ABD3NBS6-F1
#
_entry.id   AF-A0ABD3NBS6-F1
#
_cell.length_a   1.000
_cell.length_b   1.000
_cell.length_c   1.000
_cell.angle_alpha   90.00
_cell.angle_beta   90.00
_cell.angle_gamma   90.00
#
_symmetry.space_group_name_H-M   'P 1'
#
loop_
_entity.id
_entity.type
_entity.pdbx_description
1 polymer ?
#
loop_
_entity_poly.entity_id
_entity_poly.type
_entity_poly.pdbx_seq_one_letter_code
_entity_poly.pdbx_strand_id
1 'polypeptide(L)'
;MDVWDISHNQNEVQYSHKVSDAALTSISIEGNTQGGGKLVAVGDANGLVSLLEVCDSLAQPQHNEKALVNTIFERSSVRQKNLEARDRETRRAKASKKESQENDGTNDNESEIMMLRGLETEFLDVVSPED
;
A
#
# COMPACT_ATOMS: atom_id res chain seq x y z
N MET A 1 -12.67 10.28 18.47
CA MET A 1 -11.24 10.45 18.72
C MET A 1 -10.71 9.09 19.14
N ASP A 2 -9.74 8.58 18.40
CA ASP A 2 -9.19 7.26 18.63
C ASP A 2 -7.81 7.38 19.25
N VAL A 3 -7.59 6.63 20.32
CA VAL A 3 -6.35 6.61 21.09
C VAL A 3 -5.65 5.29 20.83
N TRP A 4 -4.41 5.39 20.37
CA TRP A 4 -3.58 4.25 19.99
C TRP A 4 -2.41 4.12 20.96
N ASP A 5 -2.26 2.94 21.55
CA ASP A 5 -1.06 2.57 22.30
C ASP A 5 -0.21 1.63 21.43
N ILE A 6 0.73 2.24 20.70
CA ILE A 6 1.60 1.55 19.74
C ILE A 6 2.56 0.58 20.45
N SER A 7 2.85 0.81 21.74
CA SER A 7 3.71 -0.07 22.52
C SER A 7 3.00 -1.38 22.89
N HIS A 8 1.68 -1.34 23.04
CA HIS A 8 0.86 -2.47 23.47
C HIS A 8 0.24 -3.27 22.32
N ASN A 9 -0.57 -2.63 21.47
CA ASN A 9 -1.25 -3.27 20.34
C ASN A 9 -1.29 -2.35 19.11
N GLN A 10 -0.82 -2.86 17.98
CA GLN A 10 -0.72 -2.10 16.72
C GLN A 10 -1.86 -2.37 15.75
N ASN A 11 -2.68 -3.39 16.02
CA ASN A 11 -3.68 -3.86 15.06
C ASN A 11 -5.06 -3.27 15.30
N GLU A 12 -5.30 -2.67 16.47
CA GLU A 12 -6.59 -2.12 16.85
C GLU A 12 -6.46 -0.84 17.66
N VAL A 13 -7.54 -0.06 17.67
CA VAL A 13 -7.67 1.12 18.51
C VAL A 13 -7.83 0.68 19.96
N GLN A 14 -6.98 1.19 20.86
CA GLN A 14 -7.03 0.84 22.28
C GLN A 14 -8.25 1.46 22.98
N TYR A 15 -8.63 2.68 22.56
CA TYR A 15 -9.79 3.38 23.11
C TYR A 15 -10.37 4.37 22.10
N SER A 16 -11.69 4.36 21.90
CA SER A 16 -12.39 5.32 21.05
C SER A 16 -13.38 6.13 21.88
N HIS A 17 -13.27 7.46 21.79
CA HIS A 17 -14.12 8.39 22.52
C HIS A 17 -14.85 9.35 21.58
N LYS A 18 -16.17 9.45 21.74
CA LYS A 18 -17.00 10.42 21.01
C LYS A 18 -16.93 11.77 21.73
N VAL A 19 -16.17 12.71 21.14
CA VAL A 19 -15.95 14.04 21.70
C VAL A 19 -17.07 15.02 21.35
N SER A 20 -17.52 15.02 20.09
CA SER A 20 -18.60 15.88 19.59
C SER A 20 -19.46 15.10 18.58
N ASP A 21 -20.69 15.56 18.37
CA ASP A 21 -21.55 15.11 17.27
C ASP A 21 -21.13 15.72 15.93
N ALA A 22 -20.41 16.84 15.95
CA ALA A 22 -19.83 17.47 14.78
C ALA A 22 -18.48 16.85 14.41
N ALA A 23 -18.08 17.03 13.14
CA ALA A 23 -16.77 16.59 12.67
C ALA A 23 -15.64 17.30 13.44
N LEU A 24 -14.64 16.54 13.88
CA LEU A 24 -13.46 17.08 14.56
C LEU A 24 -12.49 17.66 13.52
N THR A 25 -11.96 18.86 13.77
CA THR A 25 -11.14 19.62 12.82
C THR A 25 -9.71 19.85 13.29
N SER A 26 -9.47 19.78 14.61
CA SER A 26 -8.15 20.04 15.19
C SER A 26 -7.94 19.26 16.48
N ILE A 27 -6.67 18.94 16.77
CA ILE A 27 -6.23 18.35 18.02
C ILE A 27 -4.91 19.00 18.44
N SER A 28 -4.76 19.29 19.73
CA SER A 28 -3.53 19.81 20.33
C SER A 28 -3.31 19.13 21.67
N ILE A 29 -2.05 18.84 22.00
CA ILE A 29 -1.65 18.18 23.23
C ILE A 29 -0.78 19.16 24.01
N GLU A 30 -1.04 19.29 25.30
CA GLU A 30 -0.28 20.14 26.21
C GLU A 30 1.13 19.59 26.43
N GLY A 31 2.10 20.48 26.65
CA GLY A 31 3.48 20.12 26.95
C GLY A 31 4.37 19.94 25.72
N ASN A 32 5.51 19.29 25.95
CA ASN A 32 6.54 19.01 24.95
C ASN A 32 7.16 17.62 25.19
N THR A 33 8.22 17.30 24.44
CA THR A 33 8.89 15.98 24.52
C THR A 33 9.59 15.69 25.85
N GLN A 34 9.72 16.67 26.74
CA GLN A 34 10.37 16.55 28.05
C GLN A 34 9.38 16.60 29.22
N GLY A 35 8.10 16.89 28.99
CA GLY A 35 7.09 16.95 30.03
C GLY A 35 5.75 17.51 29.57
N GLY A 36 4.70 17.14 30.30
CA GLY A 36 3.30 17.38 29.93
C GLY A 36 2.70 16.19 29.18
N GLY A 37 1.70 16.44 28.35
CA GLY A 37 1.04 15.40 27.55
C GLY A 37 -0.30 14.94 28.10
N LYS A 38 -0.72 15.49 29.25
CA LYS A 38 -1.92 15.02 29.96
C LYS A 38 -3.19 15.68 29.44
N LEU A 39 -3.12 16.95 29.04
CA LEU A 39 -4.28 17.69 28.54
C LEU A 39 -4.31 17.68 27.02
N VAL A 40 -5.49 17.41 26.46
CA VAL A 40 -5.74 17.35 25.02
C VAL A 40 -6.90 18.28 24.68
N ALA A 41 -6.65 19.24 23.81
CA ALA A 41 -7.68 20.11 23.26
C ALA A 41 -8.12 19.57 21.89
N VAL A 42 -9.43 19.43 21.70
CA VAL A 42 -10.04 18.95 20.46
C VAL A 42 -11.03 20.01 19.97
N GLY A 43 -10.80 20.54 18.77
CA GLY A 43 -11.72 21.47 18.11
C GLY A 43 -12.63 20.74 17.13
N ASP A 44 -13.89 21.17 17.06
CA ASP A 44 -14.86 20.69 16.09
C ASP A 44 -15.18 21.71 14.98
N ALA A 45 -15.98 21.30 14.00
CA ALA A 45 -16.36 22.12 12.86
C ALA A 45 -17.31 23.27 13.20
N ASN A 46 -17.95 23.23 14.38
CA ASN A 46 -18.86 24.27 14.85
C ASN A 46 -18.15 25.35 15.67
N GLY A 47 -16.83 25.23 15.87
CA GLY A 47 -16.03 26.16 16.66
C GLY A 47 -16.04 25.87 18.16
N LEU A 48 -16.55 24.72 18.59
CA LEU A 48 -16.42 24.26 19.98
C LEU A 48 -15.03 23.66 20.18
N VAL A 49 -14.40 23.98 21.32
CA VAL A 49 -13.17 23.33 21.77
C VAL A 49 -13.45 22.57 23.05
N SER A 50 -13.25 21.26 23.01
CA SER A 50 -13.35 20.36 24.16
C SER A 50 -11.97 20.09 24.73
N LEU A 51 -11.80 20.28 26.04
CA LEU A 51 -10.56 19.95 26.75
C LEU A 51 -10.75 18.63 27.50
N LEU A 52 -9.83 17.69 27.26
CA LEU A 52 -9.85 16.33 27.80
C LEU A 52 -8.57 16.10 28.60
N GLU A 53 -8.67 15.33 29.68
CA GLU A 53 -7.53 14.85 30.45
C GLU A 53 -7.35 13.35 30.21
N VAL A 54 -6.11 12.95 29.91
CA VAL A 54 -5.75 11.55 29.66
C VAL A 54 -5.18 10.94 30.94
N CYS A 55 -5.35 9.63 31.11
CA CYS A 55 -4.82 8.92 32.26
C CYS A 55 -3.28 8.89 32.28
N ASP A 56 -2.72 8.73 33.48
CA ASP A 56 -1.27 8.76 33.69
C ASP A 56 -0.54 7.67 32.89
N SER A 57 -1.17 6.51 32.67
CA SER A 57 -0.58 5.42 31.87
C SER A 57 -0.30 5.81 30.43
N LEU A 58 -1.02 6.78 29.87
CA LEU A 58 -0.82 7.26 28.51
C LEU A 58 -0.04 8.57 28.45
N ALA A 59 -0.13 9.39 29.51
CA ALA A 59 0.56 10.67 29.59
C ALA A 59 2.03 10.52 30.02
N GLN A 60 2.36 9.49 30.79
CA GLN A 60 3.70 9.27 31.32
C GLN A 60 4.45 8.20 30.50
N PRO A 61 5.62 8.54 29.91
CA PRO A 61 6.41 7.58 29.17
C PRO A 61 6.93 6.48 30.11
N GLN A 62 6.74 5.23 29.70
CA GLN A 62 7.26 4.08 30.43
C GLN A 62 8.75 3.87 30.16
N HIS A 63 9.42 3.14 31.05
CA HIS A 63 10.84 2.84 30.87
C HIS A 63 11.08 2.11 29.54
N ASN A 64 12.01 2.65 28.74
CA ASN A 64 12.43 2.09 27.46
C ASN A 64 11.35 2.05 26.35
N GLU A 65 10.21 2.73 26.53
CA GLU A 65 9.10 2.74 25.57
C GLU A 65 9.53 3.25 24.19
N LYS A 66 10.31 4.35 24.16
CA LYS A 66 10.85 4.92 22.92
C LYS A 66 11.69 3.92 22.12
N ALA A 67 12.52 3.11 22.79
CA ALA A 67 13.36 2.12 22.11
C ALA A 67 12.55 0.94 21.56
N LEU A 68 11.53 0.51 22.31
CA LEU A 68 10.60 -0.53 21.88
C LEU A 68 9.82 -0.10 20.63
N VAL A 69 9.28 1.11 20.64
CA VAL A 69 8.58 1.71 19.50
C VAL A 69 9.50 1.86 18.28
N ASN A 70 10.75 2.31 18.46
CA ASN A 70 11.72 2.37 17.37
C ASN A 70 12.00 0.99 16.76
N THR A 71 12.16 -0.03 17.61
CA THR A 71 12.38 -1.42 17.15
C THR A 71 11.18 -1.93 16.33
N ILE A 72 9.96 -1.59 16.74
CA ILE A 72 8.73 -1.90 15.99
C ILE A 72 8.75 -1.23 14.61
N PHE A 73 9.12 0.05 14.54
CA PHE A 73 9.19 0.78 13.27
C PHE A 73 10.27 0.23 12.33
N GLU A 74 11.44 -0.13 12.86
CA GLU A 74 12.51 -0.76 12.08
C GLU A 74 12.04 -2.09 11.46
N ARG A 75 11.43 -2.95 12.27
CA ARG A 75 10.86 -4.23 11.80
C ARG A 75 9.81 -4.02 10.71
N SER A 76 8.92 -3.04 10.91
CA SER A 76 7.88 -2.69 9.95
C SER A 76 8.47 -2.15 8.65
N SER A 77 9.53 -1.34 8.72
CA SER A 77 10.25 -0.81 7.55
C SER A 77 10.92 -1.92 6.73
N VAL A 78 11.57 -2.88 7.39
CA VAL A 78 12.19 -4.03 6.70
C VAL A 78 11.12 -4.90 6.03
N ARG A 79 10.01 -5.17 6.73
CA ARG A 79 8.88 -5.91 6.16
C ARG A 79 8.32 -5.22 4.93
N GLN A 80 8.12 -3.89 4.99
CA GLN A 80 7.63 -3.10 3.87
C GLN A 80 8.57 -3.18 2.66
N LYS A 81 9.88 -2.99 2.86
CA LYS A 81 10.88 -3.10 1.78
C LYS A 81 10.87 -4.47 1.11
N ASN A 82 10.76 -5.54 1.90
CA ASN A 82 10.69 -6.91 1.37
C ASN A 82 9.43 -7.13 0.54
N LEU A 83 8.29 -6.57 0.97
CA LEU A 83 7.03 -6.69 0.24
C LEU A 83 7.08 -5.91 -1.08
N GLU A 84 7.62 -4.69 -1.06
CA GLU A 84 7.82 -3.88 -2.28
C GLU A 84 8.78 -4.55 -3.28
N ALA A 85 9.84 -5.21 -2.80
CA ALA A 85 10.76 -5.94 -3.66
C ALA A 85 10.06 -7.13 -4.36
N ARG A 86 9.27 -7.90 -3.61
CA ARG A 86 8.49 -9.02 -4.13
C ARG A 86 7.43 -8.57 -5.13
N ASP A 87 6.74 -7.46 -4.85
CA ASP A 87 5.75 -6.88 -5.77
C ASP A 87 6.40 -6.42 -7.06
N ARG A 88 7.59 -5.80 -6.98
CA ARG A 88 8.37 -5.39 -8.15
C ARG A 88 8.80 -6.58 -9.00
N GLU A 89 9.28 -7.64 -8.38
CA GLU A 89 9.66 -8.88 -9.08
C GLU A 89 8.45 -9.53 -9.75
N THR A 90 7.32 -9.61 -9.03
CA THR A 90 6.07 -10.16 -9.57
C THR A 90 5.57 -9.36 -10.77
N ARG A 91 5.66 -8.03 -10.73
CA ARG A 91 5.33 -7.16 -11.87
C ARG A 91 6.24 -7.40 -13.07
N ARG A 92 7.56 -7.50 -12.84
CA ARG A 92 8.54 -7.79 -13.90
C ARG A 92 8.30 -9.16 -14.55
N ALA A 93 8.06 -10.20 -13.74
CA ALA A 93 7.77 -11.54 -14.23
C ALA A 93 6.47 -11.62 -15.04
N LYS A 94 5.45 -10.83 -14.67
CA LYS A 94 4.21 -10.70 -15.47
C LYS A 94 4.46 -9.98 -16.79
N ALA A 95 5.26 -8.90 -16.78
CA ALA A 95 5.62 -8.19 -18.01
C ALA A 95 6.41 -9.08 -18.98
N SER A 96 7.42 -9.81 -18.49
CA SER A 96 8.24 -10.70 -19.34
C SER A 96 7.43 -11.87 -19.90
N LYS A 97 6.49 -12.43 -19.14
CA LYS A 97 5.56 -13.46 -19.64
C LYS A 97 4.65 -12.92 -20.75
N LYS A 98 4.18 -11.68 -20.61
CA LYS A 98 3.35 -11.03 -21.64
C LYS A 98 4.15 -10.80 -22.93
N GLU A 99 5.37 -10.29 -22.82
CA GLU A 99 6.27 -10.11 -23.97
C GLU A 99 6.62 -11.44 -24.65
N SER A 100 6.83 -12.51 -23.86
CA SER A 100 7.11 -13.84 -24.42
C SER A 100 5.90 -14.43 -25.15
N GLN A 101 4.68 -14.26 -24.61
CA GLN A 101 3.45 -14.69 -25.29
C GLN A 101 3.16 -13.87 -26.55
N GLU A 102 3.44 -12.57 -26.55
CA GLU A 102 3.29 -11.73 -27.75
C GLU A 102 4.31 -12.14 -28.83
N ASN A 103 5.58 -12.40 -28.48
CA ASN A 103 6.57 -12.86 -29.47
C ASN A 103 6.27 -14.26 -30.02
N ASP A 104 5.88 -15.21 -29.18
CA ASP A 104 5.56 -16.59 -29.59
C ASP A 104 4.34 -16.61 -30.54
N GLY A 105 3.27 -15.89 -30.18
CA GLY A 105 2.08 -15.76 -31.03
C GLY A 105 2.28 -14.95 -32.31
N THR A 106 3.30 -14.08 -32.37
CA THR A 106 3.64 -13.35 -33.59
C THR A 106 4.43 -14.25 -34.55
N ASN A 107 5.39 -15.03 -34.03
CA ASN A 107 6.21 -15.94 -34.83
C ASN A 107 5.39 -17.09 -35.41
N ASP A 108 4.48 -17.67 -34.62
CA ASP A 108 3.59 -18.74 -35.09
C ASP A 108 2.67 -18.25 -36.21
N ASN A 109 2.05 -17.07 -36.06
CA ASN A 109 1.22 -16.47 -37.11
C ASN A 109 2.00 -16.16 -38.39
N GLU A 110 3.23 -15.66 -38.29
CA GLU A 110 4.04 -15.31 -39.45
C GLU A 110 4.43 -16.58 -40.26
N SER A 111 4.71 -17.68 -39.55
CA SER A 111 5.00 -18.99 -40.16
C SER A 111 3.77 -19.58 -40.86
N GLU A 112 2.58 -19.48 -40.25
CA GLU A 112 1.31 -19.97 -40.82
C GLU A 112 0.93 -19.18 -42.09
N ILE A 113 1.10 -17.85 -42.06
CA ILE A 113 0.86 -16.97 -43.20
C ILE A 113 1.82 -17.30 -44.36
N MET A 114 3.09 -17.59 -44.07
CA MET A 114 4.06 -17.95 -45.10
C MET A 114 3.72 -19.29 -45.77
N MET A 115 3.25 -20.27 -44.98
CA MET A 115 2.84 -21.58 -45.50
C MET A 115 1.57 -21.48 -46.36
N LEU A 116 0.59 -20.66 -45.95
CA LEU A 116 -0.63 -20.38 -46.72
C LEU A 116 -0.33 -19.72 -48.07
N ARG A 117 0.60 -18.76 -48.13
CA ARG A 117 1.02 -18.14 -49.39
C ARG A 117 1.71 -19.12 -50.34
N GLY A 118 2.52 -20.03 -49.81
CA GLY A 118 3.17 -21.09 -50.61
C GLY A 118 2.14 -22.00 -51.27
N LEU A 119 1.12 -22.43 -50.50
CA LEU A 119 0.00 -23.22 -51.02
C LEU A 119 -0.81 -22.47 -52.07
N GLU A 120 -1.02 -21.16 -51.90
CA GLU A 120 -1.72 -20.32 -52.88
C GLU A 120 -0.94 -20.25 -54.21
N THR A 121 0.38 -20.08 -54.16
CA THR A 121 1.21 -20.08 -55.38
C THR A 121 1.22 -21.44 -56.07
N GLU A 122 1.32 -22.54 -55.32
CA GLU A 122 1.30 -23.89 -55.89
C GLU A 122 -0.06 -24.20 -56.54
N PHE A 123 -1.16 -23.79 -55.89
CA PHE A 123 -2.49 -23.92 -56.44
C PHE A 123 -2.68 -23.10 -57.73
N LEU A 124 -2.20 -21.84 -57.74
CA LEU A 124 -2.28 -20.98 -58.91
C LEU A 124 -1.47 -21.55 -60.08
N ASP A 125 -0.30 -22.13 -59.85
CA ASP A 125 0.55 -22.73 -60.89
C ASP A 125 -0.14 -23.94 -61.56
N VAL A 126 -0.81 -24.77 -60.75
CA VAL A 126 -1.60 -25.92 -61.24
C VAL A 126 -2.86 -25.50 -62.00
N VAL A 127 -3.43 -24.34 -61.65
CA VAL A 127 -4.67 -23.83 -62.25
C VAL A 127 -4.41 -22.89 -63.43
N SER A 128 -3.23 -22.29 -63.55
CA SER A 128 -2.85 -21.52 -64.73
C SER A 128 -2.77 -22.46 -65.94
N PRO A 129 -3.63 -22.27 -66.96
CA PRO A 129 -3.53 -23.04 -68.19
C PRO A 129 -2.19 -22.72 -68.84
N GLU A 130 -1.39 -23.75 -69.14
CA GLU A 130 -0.28 -23.62 -70.09
C GLU A 130 -0.90 -23.23 -71.45
N ASP A 131 -0.55 -22.03 -71.96
CA ASP A 131 -0.81 -21.60 -73.33
C ASP A 131 0.05 -22.41 -74.33
#